data_AF-A0A453I1Q1-F1
#
_entry.id   AF-A0A453I1Q1-F1
#
_cell.length_a   1.000
_cell.length_b   1.000
_cell.length_c   1.000
_cell.angle_alpha   90.00
_cell.angle_beta   90.00
_cell.angle_gamma   90.00
#
_symmetry.space_group_name_H-M   'P 1'
#
loop_
_entity.id
_entity.type
_entity.pdbx_description
1 polymer ?
#
loop_
_entity_poly.entity_id
_entity_poly.type
_entity_poly.pdbx_seq_one_letter_code
_entity_poly.pdbx_strand_id
1 'polypeptide(L)'
;MCGLDRNTSLTVFFDVSPSERSGQPGHQNPDLYIQFVTSYQHPEGQMRIRATTVSRKWVDGSTNTEELVEGFDQETAAVVLARYISLKMEIEEEFDATRWLDRSLIRLCSRFGDYRKDDPSSFSLHSNFSLFPQFMFNLRRSQFVQVFNNSPDETAYFRMLLNRESITNSVAMIQPSLISFSFDSPPSPVFLDVASIAVDRILLLDAYFSVVIFHGMTIAQWRNMCYQNQPEHQQFAQLLQAPQEEAQVIINGRFPVPRLVVCDQHGSQARFLLAKLNPSATYNSAHDVPPGSDIIFTDDVSFQVFCEHLQRLAVQS
;
A
#
# COMPACT_ATOMS: atom_id res chain seq x y z
N MET A 1 14.49 15.70 18.38
CA MET A 1 13.87 16.09 17.10
C MET A 1 13.98 17.59 16.96
N CYS A 2 14.71 18.09 15.96
CA CYS A 2 14.93 19.53 15.78
C CYS A 2 13.71 20.26 15.16
N GLY A 3 12.86 19.53 14.43
CA GLY A 3 11.59 20.01 13.90
C GLY A 3 10.59 18.86 13.87
N LEU A 4 9.33 19.18 14.10
CA LEU A 4 8.19 18.28 14.00
C LEU A 4 6.93 19.10 13.69
N ASP A 5 5.97 18.47 13.05
CA ASP A 5 4.67 19.05 12.74
C ASP A 5 3.55 18.06 13.07
N ARG A 6 2.32 18.38 12.67
CA ARG A 6 1.14 17.55 12.94
C ARG A 6 1.13 16.22 12.18
N ASN A 7 1.90 16.12 11.10
CA ASN A 7 1.95 14.93 10.24
C ASN A 7 3.12 14.01 10.60
N THR A 8 4.07 14.50 11.41
CA THR A 8 5.24 13.76 11.84
C THR A 8 4.83 12.53 12.64
N SER A 9 5.06 11.35 12.07
CA SER A 9 4.75 10.05 12.65
C SER A 9 6.03 9.25 12.81
N LEU A 10 6.23 8.64 13.99
CA LEU A 10 7.42 7.86 14.31
C LEU A 10 7.05 6.40 14.51
N THR A 11 7.95 5.50 14.14
CA THR A 11 7.86 4.08 14.49
C THR A 11 8.74 3.82 15.71
N VAL A 12 8.16 3.25 16.77
CA VAL A 12 8.87 2.85 17.98
C VAL A 12 8.74 1.34 18.13
N PHE A 13 9.86 0.64 18.12
CA PHE A 13 9.91 -0.80 18.33
C PHE A 13 10.07 -1.12 19.81
N PHE A 14 9.28 -2.07 20.29
CA PHE A 14 9.37 -2.60 21.65
C PHE A 14 9.87 -4.03 21.59
N ASP A 15 10.72 -4.40 22.54
CA ASP A 15 11.12 -5.78 22.77
C ASP A 15 10.52 -6.25 24.10
N VAL A 16 9.92 -7.44 24.11
CA VAL A 16 9.29 -8.01 25.29
C VAL A 16 10.32 -8.81 26.05
N SER A 17 10.74 -8.33 27.22
CA SER A 17 11.79 -9.00 28.00
C SER A 17 11.35 -10.42 28.40
N PRO A 18 12.21 -11.45 28.23
CA PRO A 18 11.93 -12.80 28.68
C PRO A 18 11.62 -12.90 30.19
N SER A 19 12.11 -11.96 31.00
CA SER A 19 11.85 -11.91 32.45
C SER A 19 10.43 -11.47 32.80
N GLU A 20 9.72 -10.78 31.90
CA GLU A 20 8.30 -10.44 32.10
C GLU A 20 7.39 -11.63 31.79
N ARG A 21 7.86 -12.59 30.97
CA ARG A 21 7.15 -13.85 30.71
C ARG A 21 7.18 -14.83 31.89
N SER A 22 8.06 -14.61 32.88
CA SER A 22 8.35 -15.55 33.97
C SER A 22 8.06 -15.00 35.38
N GLY A 23 7.24 -13.96 35.51
CA GLY A 23 6.83 -13.44 36.82
C GLY A 23 5.99 -14.45 37.61
N GLN A 24 6.31 -14.63 38.89
CA GLN A 24 5.63 -15.53 39.83
C GLN A 24 4.09 -15.34 39.85
N PRO A 25 3.32 -16.41 40.11
CA PRO A 25 1.86 -16.33 40.18
C PRO A 25 1.47 -15.48 41.40
N GLY A 26 0.99 -14.25 41.16
CA GLY A 26 0.35 -13.44 42.18
C GLY A 26 0.37 -11.92 42.00
N HIS A 27 1.28 -11.33 41.22
CA HIS A 27 1.44 -9.85 41.15
C HIS A 27 1.91 -9.34 39.77
N GLN A 28 1.39 -9.89 38.67
CA GLN A 28 1.60 -9.28 37.36
C GLN A 28 0.45 -8.32 37.07
N ASN A 29 0.76 -7.05 36.81
CA ASN A 29 -0.20 -6.12 36.26
C ASN A 29 -0.69 -6.70 34.91
N PRO A 30 -1.99 -6.99 34.74
CA PRO A 30 -2.48 -7.61 33.51
C PRO A 30 -2.31 -6.69 32.29
N ASP A 31 -2.14 -5.39 32.54
CA ASP A 31 -2.00 -4.36 31.52
C ASP A 31 -0.56 -3.86 31.42
N LEU A 32 -0.04 -3.86 30.19
CA LEU A 32 1.09 -3.07 29.74
C LEU A 32 0.66 -1.62 29.58
N TYR A 33 1.44 -0.70 30.15
CA TYR A 33 1.26 0.75 29.98
C TYR A 33 2.46 1.34 29.23
N ILE A 34 2.19 2.11 28.19
CA ILE A 34 3.21 2.84 27.43
C ILE A 34 2.86 4.32 27.47
N GLN A 35 3.78 5.15 27.93
CA GLN A 35 3.61 6.60 27.96
C GLN A 35 4.62 7.28 27.05
N PHE A 36 4.12 8.06 26.10
CA PHE A 36 4.92 8.94 25.26
C PHE A 36 4.81 10.36 25.80
N VAL A 37 5.94 10.96 26.17
CA VAL A 37 6.02 12.35 26.62
C VAL A 37 6.90 13.12 25.65
N THR A 38 6.32 14.11 24.96
CA THR A 38 7.02 14.98 24.01
C THR A 38 6.99 16.41 24.48
N SER A 39 8.15 16.93 24.88
CA SER A 39 8.35 18.36 25.18
C SER A 39 8.82 19.08 23.92
N TYR A 40 8.17 20.19 23.56
CA TYR A 40 8.49 20.94 22.34
C TYR A 40 8.19 22.44 22.48
N GLN A 41 8.83 23.24 21.64
CA GLN A 41 8.50 24.66 21.50
C GLN A 41 7.37 24.82 20.49
N HIS A 42 6.24 25.39 20.93
CA HIS A 42 5.13 25.73 20.05
C HIS A 42 5.52 26.92 19.15
N PRO A 43 4.96 27.07 17.93
CA PRO A 43 5.24 28.22 17.07
C PRO A 43 4.96 29.59 17.71
N GLU A 44 4.11 29.65 18.74
CA GLU A 44 3.87 30.84 19.56
C GLU A 44 5.00 31.15 20.57
N GLY A 45 6.10 30.39 20.55
CA GLY A 45 7.25 30.53 21.44
C GLY A 45 7.15 29.81 22.79
N GLN A 46 5.95 29.38 23.18
CA GLN A 46 5.70 28.69 24.46
C GLN A 46 6.26 27.26 24.45
N MET A 47 6.84 26.83 25.57
CA MET A 47 7.14 25.42 25.80
C MET A 47 5.86 24.65 26.15
N ARG A 48 5.62 23.53 25.47
CA ARG A 48 4.48 22.64 25.70
C ARG A 48 4.94 21.21 25.91
N ILE A 49 4.11 20.43 26.61
CA ILE A 49 4.28 18.99 26.80
C ILE A 49 3.04 18.29 26.28
N ARG A 50 3.23 17.30 25.41
CA ARG A 50 2.20 16.35 25.00
C ARG A 50 2.48 15.01 25.64
N ALA A 51 1.56 14.53 26.48
CA ALA A 51 1.63 13.22 27.10
C ALA A 51 0.51 12.33 26.55
N THR A 52 0.86 11.16 26.02
CA THR A 52 -0.07 10.15 25.52
C THR A 52 0.23 8.84 26.24
N THR A 53 -0.73 8.33 27.02
CA THR A 53 -0.63 7.01 27.65
C THR A 53 -1.57 6.04 26.94
N VAL A 54 -1.05 4.88 26.56
CA VAL A 54 -1.84 3.77 26.01
C VAL A 54 -1.67 2.55 26.92
N SER A 55 -2.71 1.73 27.03
CA SER A 55 -2.66 0.44 27.71
C SER A 55 -3.00 -0.71 26.76
N ARG A 56 -2.39 -1.88 26.99
CA ARG A 56 -2.66 -3.13 26.27
C ARG A 56 -2.62 -4.29 27.26
N LYS A 57 -3.46 -5.30 27.04
CA LYS A 57 -3.44 -6.51 27.87
C LYS A 57 -2.30 -7.42 27.46
N TRP A 58 -1.68 -8.08 28.43
CA TRP A 58 -0.81 -9.21 28.15
C TRP A 58 -1.64 -10.44 27.76
N VAL A 59 -1.19 -11.15 26.74
CA VAL A 59 -1.80 -12.38 26.25
C VAL A 59 -0.75 -13.47 26.21
N ASP A 60 -1.07 -14.64 26.77
CA ASP A 60 -0.24 -15.83 26.63
C ASP A 60 -0.47 -16.47 25.25
N GLY A 61 0.47 -16.22 24.34
CA GLY A 61 0.42 -16.73 22.97
C GLY A 61 0.56 -18.25 22.84
N SER A 62 0.75 -19.00 23.93
CA SER A 62 0.72 -20.47 23.92
C SER A 62 -0.70 -21.03 24.05
N THR A 63 -1.62 -20.26 24.64
CA THR A 63 -2.99 -20.69 24.94
C THR A 63 -4.05 -19.90 24.20
N ASN A 64 -3.77 -18.65 23.80
CA ASN A 64 -4.78 -17.75 23.25
C ASN A 64 -4.33 -17.04 21.96
N THR A 65 -4.14 -17.83 20.89
CA THR A 65 -3.74 -17.32 19.56
C THR A 65 -4.82 -16.42 18.94
N GLU A 66 -6.08 -16.63 19.27
CA GLU A 66 -7.22 -15.88 18.71
C GLU A 66 -7.17 -14.39 19.11
N GLU A 67 -6.93 -14.09 20.39
CA GLU A 67 -6.75 -12.69 20.84
C GLU A 67 -5.54 -12.00 20.18
N LEU A 68 -4.47 -12.74 19.86
CA LEU A 68 -3.34 -12.20 19.11
C LEU A 68 -3.71 -11.87 17.66
N VAL A 69 -4.54 -12.72 17.04
CA VAL A 69 -5.06 -12.51 15.68
C VAL A 69 -5.99 -11.30 15.63
N GLU A 70 -6.85 -11.13 16.64
CA GLU A 70 -7.73 -9.96 16.76
C GLU A 70 -6.95 -8.65 16.92
N GLY A 71 -5.82 -8.69 17.63
CA GLY A 71 -4.96 -7.52 17.84
C GLY A 71 -4.06 -7.14 16.66
N PHE A 72 -4.03 -7.92 15.58
CA PHE A 72 -3.16 -7.65 14.43
C PHE A 72 -3.75 -6.59 13.50
N ASP A 73 -3.01 -5.48 13.35
CA ASP A 73 -3.31 -4.43 12.39
C ASP A 73 -2.41 -4.59 11.16
N GLN A 74 -2.96 -5.13 10.07
CA GLN A 74 -2.23 -5.38 8.82
C GLN A 74 -1.73 -4.12 8.11
N GLU A 75 -2.44 -2.99 8.21
CA GLU A 75 -2.00 -1.74 7.57
C GLU A 75 -0.78 -1.18 8.32
N THR A 76 -0.90 -1.09 9.65
CA THR A 76 0.21 -0.65 10.50
C THR A 76 1.40 -1.59 10.36
N ALA A 77 1.20 -2.91 10.35
CA ALA A 77 2.26 -3.89 10.16
C ALA A 77 2.96 -3.71 8.80
N ALA A 78 2.22 -3.48 7.72
CA ALA A 78 2.80 -3.28 6.39
C ALA A 78 3.68 -2.03 6.33
N VAL A 79 3.21 -0.91 6.90
CA VAL A 79 3.97 0.35 6.96
C VAL A 79 5.20 0.23 7.85
N VAL A 80 5.07 -0.37 9.02
CA VAL A 80 6.19 -0.59 9.94
C VAL A 80 7.24 -1.50 9.30
N LEU A 81 6.82 -2.55 8.61
CA LEU A 81 7.74 -3.43 7.89
C LEU A 81 8.44 -2.72 6.73
N ALA A 82 7.73 -1.87 5.99
CA ALA A 82 8.32 -1.06 4.92
C ALA A 82 9.40 -0.11 5.46
N ARG A 83 9.14 0.56 6.59
CA ARG A 83 10.14 1.41 7.27
C ARG A 83 11.33 0.60 7.76
N TYR A 84 11.07 -0.56 8.36
CA TYR A 84 12.13 -1.42 8.87
C TYR A 84 13.03 -1.93 7.75
N ILE A 85 12.44 -2.44 6.65
CA ILE A 85 13.19 -2.88 5.48
C ILE A 85 13.99 -1.72 4.86
N SER A 86 13.39 -0.53 4.75
CA SER A 86 14.09 0.65 4.26
C SER A 86 15.33 0.98 5.10
N LEU A 87 15.23 0.89 6.42
CA LEU A 87 16.36 1.09 7.35
C LEU A 87 17.41 -0.02 7.18
N LYS A 88 16.99 -1.28 7.09
CA LYS A 88 17.89 -2.42 6.85
C LYS A 88 18.68 -2.26 5.57
N MET A 89 18.02 -1.85 4.48
CA MET A 89 18.67 -1.60 3.18
C MET A 89 19.67 -0.43 3.22
N GLU A 90 19.57 0.47 4.19
CA GLU A 90 20.49 1.61 4.35
C GLU A 90 21.69 1.25 5.23
N ILE A 91 21.50 0.39 6.24
CA ILE A 91 22.53 0.05 7.23
C ILE A 91 23.30 -1.22 6.86
N GLU A 92 22.65 -2.23 6.28
CA GLU A 92 23.24 -3.54 6.01
C GLU A 92 23.69 -3.64 4.54
N GLU A 93 25.00 -3.85 4.34
CA GLU A 93 25.55 -4.17 3.03
C GLU A 93 24.99 -5.51 2.51
N GLU A 94 24.71 -5.59 1.21
CA GLU A 94 24.19 -6.80 0.53
C GLU A 94 22.84 -7.35 1.04
N PHE A 95 22.04 -6.53 1.74
CA PHE A 95 20.74 -6.96 2.24
C PHE A 95 19.71 -7.18 1.12
N ASP A 96 19.32 -8.45 0.90
CA ASP A 96 18.24 -8.84 -0.02
C ASP A 96 16.86 -8.63 0.63
N ALA A 97 16.35 -7.41 0.46
CA ALA A 97 15.05 -7.00 0.98
C ALA A 97 13.87 -7.83 0.46
N THR A 98 13.90 -8.23 -0.82
CA THR A 98 12.81 -9.00 -1.43
C THR A 98 12.72 -10.38 -0.81
N ARG A 99 13.85 -11.10 -0.74
CA ARG A 99 13.91 -12.42 -0.12
C ARG A 99 13.59 -12.38 1.38
N TRP A 100 14.02 -11.34 2.07
CA TRP A 100 13.73 -11.18 3.49
C TRP A 100 12.23 -10.96 3.74
N LEU A 101 11.58 -10.15 2.92
CA LEU A 101 10.13 -9.90 2.95
C LEU A 101 9.36 -11.18 2.64
N ASP A 102 9.70 -11.88 1.55
CA ASP A 102 9.05 -13.12 1.14
C ASP A 102 9.16 -14.19 2.26
N ARG A 103 10.34 -14.37 2.86
CA ARG A 103 10.54 -15.29 4.00
C ARG A 103 9.76 -14.89 5.25
N SER A 104 9.63 -13.59 5.51
CA SER A 104 8.90 -13.10 6.68
C SER A 104 7.39 -13.30 6.50
N LEU A 105 6.89 -13.07 5.28
CA LEU A 105 5.49 -13.36 4.94
C LEU A 105 5.18 -14.85 5.02
N ILE A 106 6.03 -15.73 4.47
CA ILE A 106 5.83 -17.19 4.57
C ILE A 106 5.74 -17.62 6.04
N ARG A 107 6.67 -17.18 6.90
CA ARG A 107 6.64 -17.50 8.34
C ARG A 107 5.36 -17.03 9.02
N LEU A 108 4.86 -15.86 8.66
CA LEU A 108 3.61 -15.33 9.19
C LEU A 108 2.42 -16.18 8.73
N CYS A 109 2.33 -16.49 7.43
CA CYS A 109 1.27 -17.30 6.85
C CYS A 109 1.28 -18.74 7.36
N SER A 110 2.44 -19.37 7.54
CA SER A 110 2.55 -20.70 8.15
C SER A 110 2.14 -20.70 9.62
N ARG A 111 2.36 -19.60 10.34
CA ARG A 111 2.02 -19.54 11.78
C ARG A 111 0.56 -19.21 12.05
N PHE A 112 -0.05 -18.35 11.23
CA PHE A 112 -1.38 -17.79 11.47
C PHE A 112 -2.41 -18.14 10.39
N GLY A 113 -2.03 -18.93 9.38
CA GLY A 113 -2.95 -19.43 8.37
C GLY A 113 -3.60 -20.74 8.79
N ASP A 114 -4.84 -20.93 8.36
CA ASP A 114 -5.55 -22.20 8.52
C ASP A 114 -5.36 -23.03 7.25
N TYR A 115 -4.81 -24.23 7.40
CA TYR A 115 -4.56 -25.13 6.28
C TYR A 115 -4.40 -26.59 6.73
N ARG A 116 -4.57 -27.50 5.77
CA ARG A 116 -4.13 -28.88 5.87
C ARG A 116 -2.72 -28.97 5.31
N LYS A 117 -1.87 -29.70 6.03
CA LYS A 117 -0.47 -29.90 5.63
C LYS A 117 -0.40 -30.47 4.21
N ASP A 118 0.50 -29.91 3.40
CA ASP A 118 0.75 -30.31 2.01
C ASP A 118 -0.46 -30.13 1.05
N ASP A 119 -1.51 -29.41 1.46
CA ASP A 119 -2.69 -29.10 0.62
C ASP A 119 -2.87 -27.58 0.46
N PRO A 120 -2.29 -26.96 -0.60
CA PRO A 120 -2.37 -25.52 -0.83
C PRO A 120 -3.80 -25.00 -1.01
N SER A 121 -4.71 -25.85 -1.50
CA SER A 121 -6.10 -25.44 -1.79
C SER A 121 -6.92 -25.19 -0.51
N SER A 122 -6.46 -25.73 0.62
CA SER A 122 -7.08 -25.55 1.92
C SER A 122 -6.67 -24.26 2.64
N PHE A 123 -5.68 -23.53 2.11
CA PHE A 123 -5.10 -22.37 2.78
C PHE A 123 -6.08 -21.21 2.85
N SER A 124 -6.23 -20.66 4.05
CA SER A 124 -7.01 -19.45 4.30
C SER A 124 -6.37 -18.58 5.39
N LEU A 125 -6.70 -17.29 5.40
CA LEU A 125 -6.24 -16.32 6.38
C LEU A 125 -7.44 -15.64 7.03
N HIS A 126 -7.32 -15.34 8.31
CA HIS A 126 -8.25 -14.49 9.03
C HIS A 126 -8.34 -13.09 8.38
N SER A 127 -9.49 -12.41 8.49
CA SER A 127 -9.75 -11.10 7.87
C SER A 127 -8.73 -10.03 8.25
N ASN A 128 -8.22 -10.07 9.48
CA ASN A 128 -7.17 -9.16 9.95
C ASN A 128 -5.82 -9.36 9.24
N PHE A 129 -5.61 -10.49 8.55
CA PHE A 129 -4.39 -10.81 7.81
C PHE A 129 -4.61 -10.87 6.29
N SER A 130 -5.84 -10.88 5.81
CA SER A 130 -6.15 -11.24 4.41
C SER A 130 -5.59 -10.26 3.38
N LEU A 131 -5.39 -8.98 3.74
CA LEU A 131 -4.79 -7.97 2.87
C LEU A 131 -3.27 -7.91 3.01
N PHE A 132 -2.71 -8.48 4.07
CA PHE A 132 -1.26 -8.42 4.34
C PHE A 132 -0.41 -9.01 3.20
N PRO A 133 -0.75 -10.17 2.58
CA PRO A 133 -0.05 -10.65 1.39
C PRO A 133 -0.09 -9.67 0.21
N GLN A 134 -1.20 -8.94 0.03
CA GLN A 134 -1.33 -7.94 -1.03
C GLN A 134 -0.44 -6.72 -0.77
N PHE A 135 -0.36 -6.25 0.48
CA PHE A 135 0.59 -5.22 0.86
C PHE A 135 2.03 -5.65 0.59
N MET A 136 2.39 -6.89 0.94
CA MET A 136 3.73 -7.43 0.71
C MET A 136 4.06 -7.55 -0.79
N PHE A 137 3.09 -7.99 -1.60
CA PHE A 137 3.22 -8.03 -3.06
C PHE A 137 3.47 -6.65 -3.65
N ASN A 138 2.77 -5.62 -3.19
CA ASN A 138 2.96 -4.27 -3.69
C ASN A 138 4.27 -3.64 -3.16
N LEU A 139 4.59 -3.85 -1.87
CA LEU A 139 5.81 -3.34 -1.23
C LEU A 139 7.07 -3.87 -1.91
N ARG A 140 7.17 -5.18 -2.17
CA ARG A 140 8.36 -5.78 -2.79
C ARG A 140 8.63 -5.29 -4.22
N ARG A 141 7.62 -4.77 -4.91
CA ARG A 141 7.72 -4.15 -6.26
C ARG A 141 7.78 -2.63 -6.23
N SER A 142 7.59 -2.03 -5.05
CA SER A 142 7.59 -0.58 -4.90
C SER A 142 9.00 0.01 -5.02
N GLN A 143 9.06 1.30 -5.30
CA GLN A 143 10.30 2.09 -5.35
C GLN A 143 11.06 2.16 -4.01
N PHE A 144 10.47 1.68 -2.92
CA PHE A 144 11.17 1.56 -1.64
C PHE A 144 12.15 0.38 -1.62
N VAL A 145 11.80 -0.70 -2.34
CA VAL A 145 12.57 -1.96 -2.41
C VAL A 145 13.28 -2.08 -3.76
N GLN A 146 12.57 -1.90 -4.87
CA GLN A 146 13.13 -1.95 -6.22
C GLN A 146 13.58 -0.54 -6.63
N VAL A 147 14.84 -0.23 -6.33
CA VAL A 147 15.41 1.11 -6.59
C VAL A 147 15.88 1.30 -8.04
N PHE A 148 15.85 0.26 -8.87
CA PHE A 148 16.13 0.36 -10.30
C PHE A 148 15.19 1.38 -10.97
N ASN A 149 15.69 2.12 -11.97
CA ASN A 149 15.01 3.27 -12.59
C ASN A 149 14.74 4.48 -11.68
N ASN A 150 15.26 4.52 -10.45
CA ASN A 150 15.29 5.73 -9.62
C ASN A 150 16.73 6.20 -9.43
N SER A 151 16.91 7.52 -9.36
CA SER A 151 18.17 8.08 -8.85
C SER A 151 18.32 7.81 -7.34
N PRO A 152 19.55 7.85 -6.81
CA PRO A 152 19.79 7.79 -5.37
C PRO A 152 18.99 8.85 -4.60
N ASP A 153 18.91 10.07 -5.13
CA ASP A 153 18.20 11.20 -4.51
C ASP A 153 16.68 10.98 -4.48
N GLU A 154 16.09 10.46 -5.56
CA GLU A 154 14.66 10.07 -5.58
C GLU A 154 14.37 8.99 -4.55
N THR A 155 15.24 7.98 -4.47
CA THR A 155 15.10 6.90 -3.49
C THR A 155 15.16 7.45 -2.06
N ALA A 156 16.12 8.33 -1.77
CA ALA A 156 16.22 8.99 -0.47
C ALA A 156 14.98 9.84 -0.16
N TYR A 157 14.48 10.58 -1.13
CA TYR A 157 13.26 11.38 -1.01
C TYR A 157 12.03 10.52 -0.67
N PHE A 158 11.82 9.40 -1.37
CA PHE A 158 10.72 8.49 -1.09
C PHE A 158 10.82 7.89 0.31
N ARG A 159 12.00 7.39 0.68
CA ARG A 159 12.23 6.78 2.00
C ARG A 159 12.11 7.79 3.14
N MET A 160 12.55 9.03 2.94
CA MET A 160 12.36 10.12 3.91
C MET A 160 10.86 10.33 4.19
N LEU A 161 10.02 10.39 3.15
CA LEU A 161 8.59 10.59 3.30
C LEU A 161 7.90 9.38 3.95
N LEU A 162 8.26 8.16 3.54
CA LEU A 162 7.76 6.93 4.19
C LEU A 162 8.00 6.91 5.70
N ASN A 163 9.15 7.42 6.15
CA ASN A 163 9.54 7.47 7.57
C ASN A 163 8.90 8.63 8.36
N ARG A 164 8.29 9.62 7.68
CA ARG A 164 7.66 10.77 8.33
C ARG A 164 6.14 10.70 8.33
N GLU A 165 5.54 10.11 7.29
CA GLU A 165 4.10 10.19 7.05
C GLU A 165 3.23 9.31 7.96
N SER A 166 1.94 9.59 8.01
CA SER A 166 0.97 8.76 8.76
C SER A 166 0.85 7.34 8.20
N ILE A 167 0.21 6.42 8.95
CA ILE A 167 -0.09 5.07 8.45
C ILE A 167 -0.93 5.16 7.17
N THR A 168 -2.03 5.92 7.18
CA THR A 168 -2.91 6.09 6.02
C THR A 168 -2.17 6.58 4.77
N ASN A 169 -1.34 7.60 4.90
CA ASN A 169 -0.54 8.11 3.78
C ASN A 169 0.50 7.08 3.30
N SER A 170 1.15 6.38 4.24
CA SER A 170 2.14 5.35 3.91
C SER A 170 1.51 4.13 3.24
N VAL A 171 0.27 3.77 3.60
CA VAL A 171 -0.50 2.73 2.90
C VAL A 171 -0.71 3.12 1.44
N ALA A 172 -1.11 4.37 1.15
CA ALA A 172 -1.26 4.84 -0.22
C ALA A 172 0.06 4.85 -1.02
N MET A 173 1.21 4.99 -0.36
CA MET A 173 2.52 4.85 -1.00
C MET A 173 2.84 3.39 -1.37
N ILE A 174 2.43 2.43 -0.54
CA ILE A 174 2.70 1.00 -0.72
C ILE A 174 1.70 0.40 -1.69
N GLN A 175 0.42 0.62 -1.46
CA GLN A 175 -0.70 0.11 -2.25
C GLN A 175 -1.56 1.30 -2.72
N PRO A 176 -1.25 1.86 -3.91
CA PRO A 176 -2.03 2.91 -4.51
C PRO A 176 -3.52 2.56 -4.67
N SER A 177 -4.39 3.55 -4.54
CA SER A 177 -5.82 3.38 -4.81
C SER A 177 -6.16 3.73 -6.26
N LEU A 178 -7.10 3.01 -6.84
CA LEU A 178 -7.59 3.24 -8.20
C LEU A 178 -9.11 3.40 -8.18
N ILE A 179 -9.61 4.51 -8.72
CA ILE A 179 -11.05 4.81 -8.82
C ILE A 179 -11.41 4.84 -10.31
N SER A 180 -12.52 4.20 -10.67
CA SER A 180 -13.05 4.21 -12.03
C SER A 180 -14.25 5.13 -12.15
N PHE A 181 -14.29 5.90 -13.24
CA PHE A 181 -15.38 6.79 -13.63
C PHE A 181 -15.89 6.33 -15.00
N SER A 182 -17.21 6.14 -15.11
CA SER A 182 -17.87 5.70 -16.34
C SER A 182 -19.26 6.33 -16.45
N PHE A 183 -19.93 6.14 -17.59
CA PHE A 183 -21.34 6.53 -17.74
C PHE A 183 -22.30 5.55 -17.04
N ASP A 184 -21.91 4.28 -16.94
CA ASP A 184 -22.81 3.21 -16.50
C ASP A 184 -22.86 3.06 -14.97
N SER A 185 -21.86 3.60 -14.26
CA SER A 185 -21.75 3.48 -12.81
C SER A 185 -21.19 4.74 -12.15
N PRO A 186 -21.59 5.05 -10.91
CA PRO A 186 -20.95 6.10 -10.14
C PRO A 186 -19.46 5.78 -9.89
N PRO A 187 -18.65 6.79 -9.51
CA PRO A 187 -17.25 6.57 -9.18
C PRO A 187 -17.10 5.49 -8.10
N SER A 188 -16.28 4.47 -8.39
CA SER A 188 -16.10 3.34 -7.47
C SER A 188 -14.65 2.87 -7.45
N PRO A 189 -14.13 2.41 -6.29
CA PRO A 189 -12.84 1.75 -6.22
C PRO A 189 -12.80 0.52 -7.14
N VAL A 190 -11.68 0.34 -7.83
CA VAL A 190 -11.39 -0.83 -8.67
C VAL A 190 -10.05 -1.43 -8.27
N PHE A 191 -9.81 -2.69 -8.65
CA PHE A 191 -8.55 -3.35 -8.36
C PHE A 191 -7.39 -2.64 -9.06
N LEU A 192 -6.24 -2.57 -8.39
CA LEU A 192 -4.99 -2.07 -8.96
C LEU A 192 -4.41 -3.12 -9.93
N ASP A 193 -5.10 -3.32 -11.04
CA ASP A 193 -4.89 -4.41 -11.99
C ASP A 193 -5.05 -3.91 -13.43
N VAL A 194 -4.31 -4.49 -14.38
CA VAL A 194 -4.45 -4.19 -15.80
C VAL A 194 -5.86 -4.48 -16.33
N ALA A 195 -6.56 -5.46 -15.76
CA ALA A 195 -7.94 -5.78 -16.10
C ALA A 195 -8.93 -4.64 -15.79
N SER A 196 -8.54 -3.67 -14.96
CA SER A 196 -9.35 -2.48 -14.67
C SER A 196 -9.28 -1.42 -15.79
N ILE A 197 -8.37 -1.56 -16.76
CA ILE A 197 -8.29 -0.64 -17.89
C ILE A 197 -9.39 -0.99 -18.91
N ALA A 198 -10.15 0.02 -19.29
CA ALA A 198 -11.16 -0.07 -20.34
C ALA A 198 -11.15 1.20 -21.22
N VAL A 199 -11.55 1.05 -22.47
CA VAL A 199 -11.52 2.14 -23.47
C VAL A 199 -12.54 3.24 -23.20
N ASP A 200 -13.61 2.90 -22.48
CA ASP A 200 -14.81 3.71 -22.22
C ASP A 200 -14.86 4.30 -20.80
N ARG A 201 -13.76 4.21 -20.03
CA ARG A 201 -13.70 4.68 -18.64
C ARG A 201 -12.52 5.62 -18.41
N ILE A 202 -12.62 6.42 -17.35
CA ILE A 202 -11.50 7.21 -16.81
C ILE A 202 -11.07 6.57 -15.51
N LEU A 203 -9.76 6.50 -15.27
CA LEU A 203 -9.18 6.01 -14.02
C LEU A 203 -8.46 7.13 -13.30
N LEU A 204 -8.65 7.22 -11.99
CA LEU A 204 -7.88 8.07 -11.09
C LEU A 204 -7.03 7.20 -10.17
N LEU A 205 -5.71 7.25 -10.36
CA LEU A 205 -4.75 6.61 -9.49
C LEU A 205 -4.22 7.61 -8.47
N ASP A 206 -4.24 7.24 -7.19
CA ASP A 206 -3.52 7.93 -6.14
C ASP A 206 -2.40 7.04 -5.59
N ALA A 207 -1.16 7.37 -5.93
CA ALA A 207 0.04 6.65 -5.51
C ALA A 207 0.90 7.45 -4.52
N TYR A 208 0.26 8.32 -3.73
CA TYR A 208 0.87 9.30 -2.83
C TYR A 208 1.74 10.36 -3.52
N PHE A 209 2.82 9.97 -4.19
CA PHE A 209 3.77 10.88 -4.85
C PHE A 209 3.27 11.42 -6.20
N SER A 210 2.33 10.70 -6.81
CA SER A 210 1.71 11.07 -8.08
C SER A 210 0.22 10.76 -8.06
N VAL A 211 -0.55 11.65 -8.68
CA VAL A 211 -1.96 11.46 -8.98
C VAL A 211 -2.08 11.34 -10.50
N VAL A 212 -2.66 10.27 -11.01
CA VAL A 212 -2.77 10.01 -12.45
C VAL A 212 -4.23 9.97 -12.87
N ILE A 213 -4.61 10.86 -13.79
CA ILE A 213 -5.89 10.80 -14.50
C ILE A 213 -5.63 10.15 -15.85
N PHE A 214 -6.16 8.95 -16.04
CA PHE A 214 -5.98 8.14 -17.24
C PHE A 214 -7.29 8.03 -18.01
N HIS A 215 -7.30 8.47 -19.26
CA HIS A 215 -8.47 8.36 -20.14
C HIS A 215 -8.37 7.12 -21.02
N GLY A 216 -9.39 6.26 -21.00
CA GLY A 216 -9.55 5.21 -21.99
C GLY A 216 -9.61 5.76 -23.42
N MET A 217 -9.24 4.93 -24.40
CA MET A 217 -9.09 5.33 -25.80
C MET A 217 -10.34 6.03 -26.36
N THR A 218 -11.54 5.49 -26.10
CA THR A 218 -12.81 6.07 -26.59
C THR A 218 -13.10 7.40 -25.92
N ILE A 219 -12.87 7.51 -24.60
CA ILE A 219 -12.99 8.78 -23.88
C ILE A 219 -12.05 9.84 -24.44
N ALA A 220 -10.78 9.49 -24.67
CA ALA A 220 -9.80 10.39 -25.23
C ALA A 220 -10.19 10.86 -26.65
N GLN A 221 -10.71 9.96 -27.48
CA GLN A 221 -11.23 10.29 -28.82
C GLN A 221 -12.40 11.28 -28.75
N TRP A 222 -13.40 11.04 -27.91
CA TRP A 222 -14.54 11.96 -27.71
C TRP A 222 -14.09 13.34 -27.19
N ARG A 223 -13.13 13.36 -26.26
CA ARG A 223 -12.54 14.61 -25.73
C ARG A 223 -11.85 15.40 -26.84
N ASN A 224 -11.09 14.73 -27.70
CA ASN A 224 -10.35 15.36 -28.80
C ASN A 224 -11.28 15.85 -29.93
N MET A 225 -12.45 15.22 -30.10
CA MET A 225 -13.53 15.71 -30.98
C MET A 225 -14.36 16.85 -30.36
N CYS A 226 -14.00 17.32 -29.16
CA CYS A 226 -14.65 18.42 -28.47
C CYS A 226 -16.14 18.18 -28.16
N TYR A 227 -16.56 16.92 -27.96
CA TYR A 227 -17.95 16.60 -27.64
C TYR A 227 -18.40 17.27 -26.33
N GLN A 228 -17.51 17.43 -25.35
CA GLN A 228 -17.78 18.11 -24.09
C GLN A 228 -18.22 19.57 -24.23
N ASN A 229 -17.96 20.21 -25.38
CA ASN A 229 -18.38 21.59 -25.63
C ASN A 229 -19.78 21.68 -26.24
N GLN A 230 -20.36 20.55 -26.64
CA GLN A 230 -21.67 20.50 -27.26
C GLN A 230 -22.76 20.43 -26.18
N PRO A 231 -23.86 21.20 -26.32
CA PRO A 231 -24.93 21.23 -25.32
C PRO A 231 -25.63 19.88 -25.13
N GLU A 232 -25.58 19.00 -26.13
CA GLU A 232 -26.15 17.65 -26.11
C GLU A 232 -25.31 16.67 -25.26
N HIS A 233 -24.05 16.99 -24.98
CA HIS A 233 -23.08 16.12 -24.32
C HIS A 233 -22.61 16.67 -22.96
N GLN A 234 -23.47 17.37 -22.23
CA GLN A 234 -23.16 17.90 -20.90
C GLN A 234 -22.72 16.80 -19.91
N GLN A 235 -23.29 15.60 -20.00
CA GLN A 235 -22.90 14.46 -19.16
C GLN A 235 -21.44 14.05 -19.40
N PHE A 236 -20.95 14.14 -20.65
CA PHE A 236 -19.55 13.86 -20.95
C PHE A 236 -18.62 14.93 -20.37
N ALA A 237 -19.02 16.21 -20.41
CA ALA A 237 -18.27 17.26 -19.75
C ALA A 237 -18.17 17.03 -18.22
N GLN A 238 -19.26 16.59 -17.59
CA GLN A 238 -19.27 16.21 -16.17
C GLN A 238 -18.36 15.01 -15.90
N LEU A 239 -18.39 13.98 -16.74
CA LEU A 239 -17.51 12.80 -16.62
C LEU A 239 -16.03 13.17 -16.67
N LEU A 240 -15.63 14.10 -17.55
CA LEU A 240 -14.24 14.58 -17.64
C LEU A 240 -13.83 15.47 -16.45
N GLN A 241 -14.79 16.13 -15.82
CA GLN A 241 -14.56 17.06 -14.71
C GLN A 241 -14.44 16.34 -13.36
N ALA A 242 -15.26 15.32 -13.11
CA ALA A 242 -15.27 14.58 -11.84
C ALA A 242 -13.88 14.09 -11.36
N PRO A 243 -13.06 13.40 -12.18
CA PRO A 243 -11.73 12.97 -11.73
C PRO A 243 -10.75 14.13 -11.49
N GLN A 244 -10.96 15.30 -12.11
CA GLN A 244 -10.14 16.49 -11.86
C GLN A 244 -10.44 17.11 -10.50
N GLU A 245 -11.72 17.16 -10.12
CA GLU A 245 -12.16 17.66 -8.81
C GLU A 245 -11.62 16.75 -7.70
N GLU A 246 -11.77 15.44 -7.85
CA GLU A 246 -11.25 14.44 -6.92
C GLU A 246 -9.72 14.53 -6.79
N ALA A 247 -9.01 14.65 -7.92
CA ALA A 247 -7.56 14.84 -7.93
C ALA A 247 -7.15 16.13 -7.19
N GLN A 248 -7.89 17.22 -7.37
CA GLN A 248 -7.58 18.50 -6.72
C GLN A 248 -7.77 18.43 -5.20
N VAL A 249 -8.77 17.68 -4.72
CA VAL A 249 -8.97 17.42 -3.28
C VAL A 249 -7.74 16.70 -2.71
N ILE A 250 -7.25 15.65 -3.39
CA ILE A 250 -6.06 14.90 -2.99
C ILE A 250 -4.82 15.81 -2.97
N ILE A 251 -4.61 16.59 -4.04
CA ILE A 251 -3.47 17.49 -4.19
C ILE A 251 -3.44 18.55 -3.09
N ASN A 252 -4.60 19.16 -2.78
CA ASN A 252 -4.70 20.20 -1.76
C ASN A 252 -4.53 19.66 -0.33
N GLY A 253 -4.84 18.38 -0.11
CA GLY A 253 -4.72 17.72 1.19
C GLY A 253 -3.33 17.18 1.51
N ARG A 254 -2.38 17.23 0.57
CA ARG A 254 -1.10 16.52 0.69
C ARG A 254 0.10 17.46 0.70
N PHE A 255 1.09 17.10 1.53
CA PHE A 255 2.41 17.70 1.50
C PHE A 255 3.49 16.61 1.50
N PRO A 256 4.47 16.66 0.59
CA PRO A 256 4.60 17.60 -0.52
C PRO A 256 3.50 17.41 -1.58
N VAL A 257 3.32 18.43 -2.40
CA VAL A 257 2.33 18.41 -3.49
C VAL A 257 2.66 17.25 -4.45
N PRO A 258 1.73 16.33 -4.71
CA PRO A 258 1.99 15.22 -5.61
C PRO A 258 2.02 15.68 -7.07
N ARG A 259 2.76 14.96 -7.90
CA ARG A 259 2.79 15.22 -9.34
C ARG A 259 1.46 14.79 -9.97
N LEU A 260 0.71 15.73 -10.53
CA LEU A 260 -0.44 15.42 -11.38
C LEU A 260 0.04 14.99 -12.77
N VAL A 261 -0.44 13.85 -13.23
CA VAL A 261 -0.22 13.32 -14.59
C VAL A 261 -1.56 13.10 -15.24
N VAL A 262 -1.81 13.76 -16.36
CA VAL A 262 -3.00 13.52 -17.19
C VAL A 262 -2.53 12.83 -18.47
N CYS A 263 -3.09 11.67 -18.75
CA CYS A 263 -2.68 10.87 -19.89
C CYS A 263 -3.86 10.10 -20.50
N ASP A 264 -3.61 9.61 -21.71
CA ASP A 264 -4.55 8.79 -22.46
C ASP A 264 -3.97 7.38 -22.64
N GLN A 265 -4.83 6.40 -22.87
CA GLN A 265 -4.45 5.04 -23.23
C GLN A 265 -3.49 5.06 -24.44
N HIS A 266 -2.42 4.27 -24.34
CA HIS A 266 -1.29 4.22 -25.27
C HIS A 266 -0.43 5.51 -25.38
N GLY A 267 -0.70 6.54 -24.56
CA GLY A 267 0.16 7.72 -24.43
C GLY A 267 1.43 7.43 -23.61
N SER A 268 2.51 8.17 -23.85
CA SER A 268 3.81 7.94 -23.18
C SER A 268 3.75 8.05 -21.65
N GLN A 269 2.91 8.95 -21.13
CA GLN A 269 2.72 9.16 -19.70
C GLN A 269 1.82 8.10 -19.05
N ALA A 270 1.13 7.24 -19.83
CA ALA A 270 0.34 6.13 -19.28
C ALA A 270 1.19 5.15 -18.48
N ARG A 271 2.51 5.10 -18.73
CA ARG A 271 3.46 4.28 -17.96
C ARG A 271 3.42 4.55 -16.45
N PHE A 272 3.04 5.75 -16.02
CA PHE A 272 2.89 6.08 -14.59
C PHE A 272 1.76 5.28 -13.93
N LEU A 273 0.70 4.96 -14.68
CA LEU A 273 -0.34 4.03 -14.25
C LEU A 273 0.14 2.59 -14.36
N LEU A 274 0.58 2.18 -15.56
CA LEU A 274 0.91 0.78 -15.87
C LEU A 274 1.97 0.19 -14.94
N ALA A 275 2.98 0.97 -14.55
CA ALA A 275 4.03 0.51 -13.63
C ALA A 275 3.54 0.22 -12.21
N LYS A 276 2.32 0.63 -11.85
CA LYS A 276 1.72 0.38 -10.52
C LYS A 276 0.72 -0.79 -10.53
N LEU A 277 0.23 -1.19 -11.69
CA LEU A 277 -0.80 -2.22 -11.79
C LEU A 277 -0.23 -3.63 -11.54
N ASN A 278 -1.11 -4.54 -11.15
CA ASN A 278 -0.86 -5.97 -11.19
C ASN A 278 -0.86 -6.46 -12.65
N PRO A 279 0.21 -7.11 -13.13
CA PRO A 279 0.28 -7.66 -14.48
C PRO A 279 -0.47 -9.00 -14.56
N SER A 280 -1.79 -8.98 -14.37
CA SER A 280 -2.63 -10.19 -14.51
C SER A 280 -2.73 -10.69 -15.95
N ALA A 281 -2.52 -9.78 -16.92
CA ALA A 281 -2.37 -10.06 -18.34
C ALA A 281 -0.98 -9.60 -18.83
N THR A 282 -0.17 -10.56 -19.29
CA THR A 282 1.17 -10.33 -19.86
C THR A 282 1.27 -10.90 -21.27
N TYR A 283 2.37 -10.61 -21.98
CA TYR A 283 2.60 -11.16 -23.32
C TYR A 283 2.73 -12.70 -23.30
N ASN A 284 3.12 -13.29 -22.17
CA ASN A 284 3.18 -14.75 -21.99
C ASN A 284 1.80 -15.39 -21.90
N SER A 285 0.79 -14.65 -21.42
CA SER A 285 -0.59 -15.10 -21.28
C SER A 285 -1.51 -14.51 -22.37
N ALA A 286 -0.95 -13.89 -23.40
CA ALA A 286 -1.72 -13.12 -24.40
C ALA A 286 -2.79 -13.94 -25.14
N HIS A 287 -2.65 -15.28 -25.19
CA HIS A 287 -3.62 -16.17 -25.79
C HIS A 287 -4.89 -16.37 -24.94
N ASP A 288 -4.80 -16.17 -23.61
CA ASP A 288 -5.90 -16.40 -22.66
C ASP A 288 -6.67 -15.11 -22.33
N VAL A 289 -6.22 -13.97 -22.86
CA VAL A 289 -6.78 -12.65 -22.58
C VAL A 289 -7.77 -12.27 -23.70
N PRO A 290 -8.96 -11.73 -23.36
CA PRO A 290 -9.93 -11.29 -24.37
C PRO A 290 -9.31 -10.30 -25.38
N PRO A 291 -9.61 -10.43 -26.68
CA PRO A 291 -9.13 -9.51 -27.70
C PRO A 291 -9.44 -8.05 -27.35
N GLY A 292 -8.42 -7.20 -27.34
CA GLY A 292 -8.56 -5.76 -27.04
C GLY A 292 -8.33 -5.38 -25.58
N SER A 293 -8.02 -6.33 -24.69
CA SER A 293 -7.57 -6.01 -23.33
C SER A 293 -6.14 -5.48 -23.33
N ASP A 294 -5.82 -4.59 -22.40
CA ASP A 294 -4.43 -4.13 -22.23
C ASP A 294 -3.55 -5.23 -21.66
N ILE A 295 -2.29 -5.23 -22.09
CA ILE A 295 -1.26 -6.18 -21.67
C ILE A 295 -0.09 -5.39 -21.12
N ILE A 296 0.44 -5.81 -19.97
CA ILE A 296 1.66 -5.22 -19.40
C ILE A 296 2.86 -6.04 -19.88
N PHE A 297 3.83 -5.36 -20.49
CA PHE A 297 5.11 -5.94 -20.90
C PHE A 297 6.08 -5.96 -19.71
N THR A 298 6.01 -7.01 -18.90
CA THR A 298 6.90 -7.25 -17.77
C THR A 298 7.11 -8.74 -17.55
N ASP A 299 8.26 -9.09 -16.98
CA ASP A 299 8.57 -10.43 -16.44
C ASP A 299 8.11 -10.58 -14.97
N ASP A 300 7.54 -9.52 -14.38
CA ASP A 300 7.02 -9.58 -13.02
C ASP A 300 5.87 -10.57 -12.89
N VAL A 301 5.87 -11.30 -11.78
CA VAL A 301 4.79 -12.23 -11.43
C VAL A 301 3.51 -11.46 -11.08
N SER A 302 2.36 -12.01 -11.50
CA SER A 302 1.06 -11.50 -11.08
C SER A 302 0.78 -11.81 -9.60
N PHE A 303 -0.13 -11.07 -8.99
CA PHE A 303 -0.56 -11.30 -7.62
C PHE A 303 -1.12 -12.71 -7.40
N GLN A 304 -1.81 -13.26 -8.42
CA GLN A 304 -2.35 -14.61 -8.39
C GLN A 304 -1.22 -15.66 -8.26
N VAL A 305 -0.22 -15.58 -9.14
CA VAL A 305 0.94 -16.48 -9.10
C VAL A 305 1.72 -16.32 -7.80
N PHE A 306 1.87 -15.08 -7.31
CA PHE A 306 2.47 -14.80 -6.00
C PHE A 306 1.72 -15.50 -4.86
N CYS A 307 0.39 -15.43 -4.83
CA CYS A 307 -0.43 -16.09 -3.81
C CYS A 307 -0.33 -17.62 -3.90
N GLU A 308 -0.34 -18.21 -5.10
CA GLU A 308 -0.18 -19.65 -5.29
C GLU A 308 1.18 -20.16 -4.78
N HIS A 309 2.23 -19.37 -4.97
CA HIS A 309 3.57 -19.68 -4.45
C HIS A 309 3.61 -19.56 -2.93
N LEU A 310 3.03 -18.49 -2.38
CA LEU A 310 2.92 -18.27 -0.94
C LEU A 310 2.16 -19.42 -0.26
N GLN A 311 1.00 -19.79 -0.79
CA GLN A 311 0.18 -20.90 -0.28
C GLN A 311 0.96 -22.20 -0.26
N ARG A 312 1.61 -22.55 -1.38
CA ARG A 312 2.44 -23.77 -1.48
C ARG A 312 3.54 -23.82 -0.43
N LEU A 313 4.26 -22.72 -0.21
CA LEU A 313 5.34 -22.67 0.76
C LEU A 313 4.83 -22.61 2.21
N ALA A 314 3.69 -21.97 2.43
CA ALA A 314 3.10 -21.84 3.75
C ALA A 314 2.68 -23.20 4.32
N VAL A 315 2.03 -24.05 3.50
CA VAL A 315 1.52 -25.36 3.93
C VAL A 315 2.58 -26.47 4.05
N GLN A 316 3.79 -26.20 3.54
CA GLN A 316 4.95 -27.11 3.61
C GLN A 316 5.82 -26.88 4.85
N SER A 317 5.67 -25.73 5.50
CA SER A 317 6.48 -25.33 6.66
C SER A 317 6.02 -26.00 7.96
#